data_AF-A0A016TMB7-F1
#
_entry.id   AF-A0A016TMB7-F1
#
_cell.length_a   1.000
_cell.length_b   1.000
_cell.length_c   1.000
_cell.angle_alpha   90.00
_cell.angle_beta   90.00
_cell.angle_gamma   90.00
#
_symmetry.space_group_name_H-M   'P 1'
#
loop_
_entity.id
_entity.type
_entity.pdbx_description
1 polymer ?
#
loop_
_entity_poly.entity_id
_entity_poly.type
_entity_poly.pdbx_seq_one_letter_code
_entity_poly.pdbx_strand_id
1 'polypeptide(L)' 'MLEVALRCIFCFNNKMYEQRRGVVMRKRIAPLLAIIFLDHNGRNTLTSEILLYKRFIDDVIVIGNTRTRRKHIEAIEFG' A
#
# COMPACT_ATOMS: atom_id res chain seq x y z
N MET A 1 5.53 15.43 -13.20
CA MET A 1 6.24 14.13 -13.33
C MET A 1 5.39 12.98 -12.81
N LEU A 2 4.96 12.99 -11.53
CA LEU A 2 4.18 11.89 -10.93
C LEU A 2 2.78 11.72 -11.56
N GLU A 3 2.04 12.79 -11.80
CA GLU A 3 0.71 12.72 -12.42
C GLU A 3 0.73 12.02 -13.78
N VAL A 4 1.72 12.31 -14.62
CA VAL A 4 1.88 11.66 -15.92
C VAL A 4 2.17 10.17 -15.76
N ALA A 5 2.92 9.78 -14.73
CA ALA A 5 3.19 8.37 -14.42
C ALA A 5 1.94 7.64 -13.86
N LEU A 6 1.01 8.36 -13.22
CA LEU A 6 -0.25 7.81 -12.72
C LEU A 6 -1.29 7.65 -13.81
N ARG A 7 -1.37 8.58 -14.78
CA ARG A 7 -2.31 8.49 -15.90
C ARG A 7 -2.04 7.24 -16.74
N CYS A 8 -3.06 6.44 -16.96
CA CYS A 8 -2.98 5.32 -17.88
C CYS A 8 -4.25 5.21 -18.69
N ILE A 9 -4.04 5.06 -20.00
CA ILE A 9 -5.09 4.75 -20.94
C ILE A 9 -4.88 3.29 -21.35
N PHE A 10 -5.92 2.47 -21.24
CA PHE A 10 -5.92 1.09 -21.68
C PHE A 10 -7.11 0.82 -22.60
N CYS A 11 -6.95 -0.13 -23.52
CA CYS A 11 -7.99 -0.54 -24.46
C CYS A 11 -8.61 -1.85 -24.00
N PHE A 12 -9.94 -1.91 -23.97
CA PHE A 12 -10.71 -3.12 -23.71
C PHE A 12 -11.97 -3.11 -24.58
N ASN A 13 -12.29 -4.21 -25.28
CA ASN A 13 -13.40 -4.29 -26.24
C ASN A 13 -13.43 -3.11 -27.24
N ASN A 14 -12.27 -2.75 -27.80
CA ASN A 14 -12.08 -1.62 -28.72
C ASN A 14 -12.54 -0.25 -28.16
N LYS A 15 -12.70 -0.13 -26.84
CA LYS A 15 -12.98 1.12 -26.14
C LYS A 15 -11.77 1.51 -25.29
N MET A 16 -11.48 2.81 -25.29
CA MET A 16 -10.39 3.39 -24.51
C MET A 16 -10.92 3.81 -23.14
N TYR A 17 -10.19 3.43 -22.10
CA TYR A 17 -10.50 3.73 -20.70
C TYR A 17 -9.31 4.42 -20.04
N GLU A 18 -9.58 5.41 -19.19
CA GLU A 18 -8.55 6.07 -18.39
C GLU A 18 -8.70 5.66 -16.92
N GLN A 19 -7.63 5.14 -16.34
CA GLN A 19 -7.58 4.91 -14.89
C GLN A 19 -7.38 6.25 -14.18
N ARG A 20 -8.41 6.70 -13.45
CA ARG A 20 -8.39 7.97 -12.70
C ARG A 20 -7.82 7.85 -11.28
N ARG A 21 -7.85 6.66 -10.67
CA ARG A 21 -7.37 6.43 -9.29
C ARG A 21 -6.52 5.17 -9.21
N GLY A 22 -5.45 5.24 -8.41
CA GLY A 22 -4.48 4.17 -8.25
C GLY A 22 -3.45 4.11 -9.39
N VAL A 23 -2.48 3.21 -9.25
CA VAL A 23 -1.48 2.94 -10.29
C VAL A 23 -1.84 1.65 -11.02
N VAL A 24 -1.57 1.61 -12.31
CA VAL A 24 -1.72 0.39 -13.11
C VAL A 24 -0.75 -0.67 -12.62
N MET A 25 -1.27 -1.85 -12.32
CA MET A 25 -0.52 -2.97 -11.76
C MET A 25 0.71 -3.38 -12.59
N ARG A 26 0.65 -3.29 -13.93
CA ARG A 26 1.74 -3.67 -14.85
C ARG A 26 2.78 -2.57 -15.13
N LYS A 27 2.66 -1.36 -14.56
CA LYS A 27 3.71 -0.34 -14.73
C LYS A 27 4.91 -0.69 -13.86
N ARG A 28 6.13 -0.69 -14.43
CA ARG A 28 7.37 -1.00 -13.68
C ARG A 28 7.61 -0.10 -12.46
N ILE A 29 7.08 1.13 -12.50
CA ILE A 29 7.16 2.09 -11.40
C ILE A 29 6.04 1.94 -10.36
N ALA A 30 4.98 1.17 -10.66
CA ALA A 30 3.82 1.02 -9.77
C ALA A 30 4.18 0.45 -8.40
N PRO A 31 5.00 -0.62 -8.28
CA PRO A 31 5.46 -1.10 -6.99
C PRO A 31 6.17 -0.03 -6.16
N LEU A 32 7.03 0.77 -6.80
CA LEU A 32 7.80 1.81 -6.14
C LEU A 32 6.89 2.95 -5.64
N LEU A 33 5.93 3.36 -6.48
CA LEU A 33 4.95 4.38 -6.10
C LEU A 33 4.03 3.92 -4.98
N ALA A 34 3.60 2.65 -5.01
CA ALA A 34 2.81 2.06 -3.94
C ALA A 34 3.58 2.09 -2.63
N ILE A 35 4.85 1.67 -2.63
CA ILE A 35 5.72 1.74 -1.44
C ILE A 35 5.81 3.17 -0.92
N ILE A 36 6.16 4.16 -1.75
CA ILE A 36 6.31 5.56 -1.32
C ILE A 36 5.01 6.12 -0.73
N PHE A 37 3.87 5.87 -1.40
CA PHE A 37 2.56 6.32 -0.93
C PHE A 37 2.18 5.68 0.41
N LEU A 38 2.39 4.37 0.53
CA LEU A 38 2.13 3.61 1.75
C LEU A 38 3.07 4.01 2.89
N ASP A 39 4.32 4.34 2.60
CA ASP A 39 5.30 4.80 3.59
C ASP A 39 4.95 6.20 4.11
N HIS A 40 4.50 7.10 3.22
CA HIS A 40 4.03 8.43 3.60
C HIS A 40 2.83 8.36 4.55
N ASN A 41 1.86 7.48 4.28
CA ASN A 41 0.67 7.33 5.12
C ASN A 41 0.95 6.48 6.39
N GLY A 42 1.87 5.52 6.31
CA GLY A 42 2.16 4.56 7.37
C GLY A 42 3.02 5.11 8.51
N ARG A 43 3.91 6.08 8.24
CA ARG A 43 4.82 6.65 9.26
C ARG A 43 4.10 7.25 10.48
N ASN A 44 2.82 7.61 10.36
CA ASN A 44 2.04 8.22 11.44
C ASN A 44 1.35 7.20 12.37
N THR A 45 1.43 5.89 12.09
CA THR A 45 0.64 4.86 12.80
C THR A 45 1.46 3.85 13.61
N LEU A 46 2.79 3.92 13.55
CA LEU A 46 3.68 3.03 14.29
C LEU A 46 3.86 3.52 15.74
N THR A 47 3.17 2.89 16.68
CA THR A 47 3.29 3.16 18.13
C THR A 47 4.48 2.41 18.75
N SER A 48 4.93 2.86 19.93
CA SER A 48 6.12 2.35 20.65
C SER A 48 6.01 0.91 21.17
N GLU A 49 4.91 0.20 20.89
CA GLU A 49 4.65 -1.16 21.38
C GLU A 49 4.92 -2.25 20.33
N ILE A 50 5.39 -1.87 19.14
CA ILE A 50 5.66 -2.78 18.02
C ILE A 50 7.10 -3.31 18.10
N LEU A 51 7.24 -4.64 18.21
CA LEU A 51 8.50 -5.39 18.24
C LEU A 51 9.06 -5.67 16.84
N LEU A 52 8.18 -6.04 15.90
CA LEU A 52 8.55 -6.27 14.51
C LEU A 52 7.50 -5.66 13.60
N TYR A 53 7.97 -4.96 12.59
CA TYR A 53 7.14 -4.44 11.53
C TYR A 53 7.79 -4.76 10.18
N LYS A 54 7.07 -5.49 9.33
CA LYS A 54 7.49 -5.80 7.97
C LYS A 54 6.33 -5.57 7.02
N ARG A 55 6.51 -4.65 6.08
CA ARG A 55 5.53 -4.32 5.04
C ARG A 55 5.98 -4.87 3.68
N PHE A 56 5.08 -5.57 3.01
CA PHE A 56 5.07 -5.87 1.58
C PHE A 56 4.11 -4.91 0.87
N ILE A 57 4.03 -4.94 -0.46
CA ILE A 57 3.18 -4.00 -1.22
C ILE A 57 1.70 -4.14 -0.81
N ASP A 58 1.23 -5.38 -0.70
CA ASP A 58 -0.18 -5.69 -0.40
C ASP A 58 -0.39 -6.20 1.04
N ASP A 59 0.68 -6.62 1.73
CA ASP A 59 0.58 -7.26 3.05
C ASP A 59 1.42 -6.54 4.11
N VAL A 60 0.96 -6.55 5.35
CA VAL A 60 1.71 -6.04 6.51
C VAL A 60 1.76 -7.11 7.59
N ILE A 61 2.96 -7.36 8.11
CA ILE A 61 3.20 -8.20 9.28
C ILE A 61 3.61 -7.27 10.43
N VAL A 62 2.82 -7.28 11.50
CA VAL A 62 3.08 -6.55 12.75
C VAL A 62 3.16 -7.53 13.91
N ILE A 63 4.20 -7.44 14.72
CA ILE A 63 4.35 -8.16 15.98
C ILE A 63 4.53 -7.12 17.08
N GLY A 64 3.66 -7.11 18.08
CA GLY A 64 3.71 -6.18 19.21
C GLY A 64 3.80 -6.89 20.56
N ASN A 65 4.20 -6.15 21.59
CA ASN A 65 4.28 -6.68 22.96
C ASN A 65 2.90 -6.58 23.61
N THR A 66 2.15 -7.68 23.66
CA THR A 66 0.88 -7.73 24.36
C THR A 66 1.12 -7.87 25.87
N ARG A 67 1.04 -6.79 26.65
CA ARG A 67 0.92 -6.95 28.11
C ARG A 67 -0.48 -7.36 28.57
N THR A 68 -1.53 -7.25 27.74
CA THR A 68 -2.88 -7.54 28.26
C THR A 68 -3.99 -8.04 27.32
N ARG A 69 -3.82 -8.21 26.00
CA ARG A 69 -4.84 -8.89 25.18
C ARG A 69 -4.22 -9.67 24.02
N ARG A 70 -4.67 -10.92 23.89
CA ARG A 70 -4.46 -11.94 22.85
C ARG A 70 -3.55 -11.55 21.67
N LYS A 71 -2.62 -12.46 21.33
CA LYS A 71 -1.85 -12.47 20.07
C LYS A 71 -2.82 -12.44 18.88
N HIS A 72 -3.26 -11.26 18.46
CA HIS A 72 -4.00 -11.07 17.23
C HIS A 72 -3.01 -10.61 16.17
N ILE A 73 -2.91 -11.40 15.10
CA ILE A 73 -2.34 -10.97 13.83
C ILE A 73 -3.44 -10.07 13.24
N GLU A 74 -3.37 -8.77 13.49
CA GLU A 74 -4.28 -7.82 12.86
C GLU A 74 -3.67 -7.38 11.54
N ALA A 75 -4.33 -7.75 10.44
CA ALA A 75 -4.15 -7.07 9.18
C ALA A 75 -4.69 -5.65 9.36
N ILE A 76 -3.80 -4.66 9.42
CA ILE A 76 -4.23 -3.26 9.41
C ILE A 76 -4.65 -2.96 7.97
N GLU A 77 -5.95 -3.10 7.70
CA GLU A 77 -6.55 -2.67 6.44
C GLU A 77 -6.51 -1.14 6.37
N PHE A 78 -5.61 -0.61 5.55
CA PHE A 78 -5.64 0.80 5.18
C PHE A 78 -6.59 0.97 3.98
N GLY A 79 -7.87 1.25 4.27
CA GLY A 79 -8.88 1.67 3.30
C GLY A 79 -8.76 3.14 2.90
#